data_AF-A0A6J5UBG0-F1
#
_entry.id   AF-A0A6J5UBG0-F1
#
_cell.length_a   1.000
_cell.length_b   1.000
_cell.length_c   1.000
_cell.angle_alpha   90.00
_cell.angle_beta   90.00
_cell.angle_gamma   90.00
#
_symmetry.space_group_name_H-M   'P 1'
#
loop_
_entity.id
_entity.type
_entity.pdbx_description
1 polymer ?
#
loop_
_entity_poly.entity_id
_entity_poly.type
_entity_poly.pdbx_seq_one_letter_code
_entity_poly.pdbx_strand_id
1 'polypeptide(L)'
;MSMSLPPVERAYVREDCVREWKNGTSNFKLADPVPMLRFLYELCSTMVSGELPLQKCKAALDSVEFSDKVSDEELASSFADIVTQLSQDIRMPGEHRARLIKLAKWLVESSLVPLRLFQERCEEEFLWEAEMIKIKAQELKSKEVRVNTRLLYQQTKFNLLREESEGYAKLVGGLASPSNL
;
A
#
# COMPACT_ATOMS: atom_id res chain seq x y z
N MET A 1 18.53 -17.20 19.86
CA MET A 1 17.14 -17.27 20.34
C MET A 1 16.26 -16.75 19.23
N SER A 2 15.55 -17.64 18.52
CA SER A 2 14.62 -17.26 17.45
C SER A 2 13.43 -16.55 18.10
N MET A 3 13.41 -15.22 18.02
CA MET A 3 12.23 -14.44 18.43
C MET A 3 11.20 -14.49 17.31
N SER A 4 10.59 -15.68 17.11
CA SER A 4 9.35 -15.79 16.36
C SER A 4 8.25 -15.10 17.17
N LEU A 5 7.49 -14.22 16.53
CA LEU A 5 6.22 -13.73 17.07
C LEU A 5 5.40 -14.92 17.60
N PRO A 6 4.64 -14.77 18.71
CA PRO A 6 3.72 -15.81 19.14
C PRO A 6 2.80 -16.16 17.96
N PRO A 7 2.58 -17.45 17.68
CA PRO A 7 1.71 -17.85 16.57
C PRO A 7 0.36 -17.18 16.76
N VAL A 8 -0.15 -16.54 15.70
CA VAL A 8 -1.50 -15.99 15.70
C VAL A 8 -2.45 -17.12 16.04
N GLU A 9 -3.10 -17.04 17.19
CA GLU A 9 -4.11 -18.02 17.58
C GLU A 9 -5.28 -17.89 16.61
N ARG A 10 -5.38 -18.84 15.66
CA ARG A 10 -6.38 -18.78 14.59
C ARG A 10 -7.72 -19.24 15.14
N ALA A 11 -8.65 -18.30 15.26
CA ALA A 11 -9.98 -18.60 15.76
C ALA A 11 -10.89 -19.12 14.64
N TYR A 12 -10.71 -18.63 13.41
CA TYR A 12 -11.64 -18.82 12.29
C TYR A 12 -10.99 -19.54 11.10
N VAL A 13 -9.73 -19.26 10.77
CA VAL A 13 -8.98 -19.98 9.72
C VAL A 13 -8.24 -21.17 10.32
N ARG A 14 -9.01 -22.15 10.77
CA ARG A 14 -8.49 -23.37 11.42
C ARG A 14 -7.91 -24.36 10.40
N GLU A 15 -7.14 -25.33 10.87
CA GLU A 15 -6.45 -26.30 10.01
C GLU A 15 -7.39 -27.21 9.20
N ASP A 16 -8.58 -27.50 9.73
CA ASP A 16 -9.67 -28.17 9.00
C ASP A 16 -10.15 -27.34 7.81
N CYS A 17 -10.42 -26.05 8.02
CA CYS A 17 -10.84 -25.12 6.96
C CYS A 17 -9.80 -25.05 5.83
N VAL A 18 -8.51 -24.92 6.21
CA VAL A 18 -7.40 -24.89 5.24
C VAL A 18 -7.31 -26.18 4.43
N ARG A 19 -7.53 -27.34 5.07
CA ARG A 19 -7.55 -28.64 4.38
C ARG A 19 -8.71 -28.75 3.39
N GLU A 20 -9.91 -28.32 3.77
CA GLU A 20 -11.09 -28.33 2.90
C GLU A 20 -10.89 -27.43 1.66
N TRP A 21 -10.37 -26.21 1.84
CA TRP A 21 -10.12 -25.31 0.71
C TRP A 21 -9.03 -25.83 -0.23
N LYS A 22 -7.99 -26.50 0.30
CA LYS A 22 -6.98 -27.19 -0.53
C LYS A 22 -7.61 -28.28 -1.39
N ASN A 23 -8.42 -29.13 -0.77
CA ASN A 23 -9.09 -30.26 -1.41
C ASN A 23 -10.12 -29.81 -2.45
N GLY A 24 -10.58 -28.55 -2.38
CA GLY A 24 -11.49 -27.98 -3.37
C GLY A 24 -12.95 -28.39 -3.14
N THR A 25 -13.32 -28.65 -1.89
CA THR A 25 -14.69 -28.99 -1.51
C THR A 25 -15.62 -27.81 -1.83
N SER A 26 -16.46 -27.96 -2.85
CA SER A 26 -17.29 -26.87 -3.39
C SER A 26 -18.44 -26.42 -2.47
N ASN A 27 -18.79 -27.22 -1.46
CA ASN A 27 -19.90 -26.95 -0.54
C ASN A 27 -19.45 -26.63 0.89
N PHE A 28 -18.15 -26.38 1.12
CA PHE A 28 -17.66 -26.05 2.44
C PHE A 28 -18.17 -24.66 2.85
N LYS A 29 -18.81 -24.57 4.02
CA LYS A 29 -19.24 -23.31 4.64
C LYS A 29 -18.94 -23.33 6.13
N LEU A 30 -18.47 -22.20 6.67
CA LEU A 30 -18.40 -21.99 8.11
C LEU A 30 -19.82 -21.82 8.67
N ALA A 31 -20.09 -22.47 9.79
CA ALA A 31 -21.43 -22.48 10.42
C ALA A 31 -21.75 -21.16 11.14
N ASP A 32 -20.75 -20.54 11.76
CA ASP A 32 -20.94 -19.34 12.58
C ASP A 32 -20.49 -18.07 11.84
N PRO A 33 -21.26 -16.96 11.92
CA PRO A 33 -20.83 -15.69 11.38
C PRO A 33 -19.52 -15.21 12.02
N VAL A 34 -18.58 -14.73 11.20
CA VAL A 34 -17.25 -14.32 11.67
C VAL A 34 -17.00 -12.82 11.55
N PRO A 35 -16.18 -12.23 12.42
CA PRO A 35 -15.71 -10.85 12.25
C PRO A 35 -14.79 -10.73 11.03
N MET A 36 -15.16 -9.87 10.07
CA MET A 36 -14.46 -9.70 8.80
C MET A 36 -12.96 -9.45 8.98
N LEU A 37 -12.58 -8.42 9.73
CA LEU A 37 -11.18 -8.01 9.89
C LEU A 37 -10.31 -9.15 10.44
N ARG A 38 -10.83 -9.88 11.44
CA ARG A 38 -10.09 -10.98 12.05
C ARG A 38 -9.92 -12.14 11.08
N PHE A 39 -11.00 -12.50 10.37
CA PHE A 39 -10.96 -13.55 9.35
C PHE A 39 -9.97 -13.22 8.24
N LEU A 40 -10.04 -12.00 7.67
CA LEU A 40 -9.14 -11.57 6.61
C LEU A 40 -7.67 -11.56 7.05
N TYR A 41 -7.40 -11.11 8.28
CA TYR A 41 -6.05 -11.12 8.83
C TYR A 41 -5.50 -12.55 8.93
N GLU A 42 -6.29 -13.48 9.48
CA GLU A 42 -5.92 -14.88 9.59
C GLU A 42 -5.74 -15.54 8.21
N LEU A 43 -6.59 -15.20 7.23
CA LEU A 43 -6.51 -15.69 5.86
C LEU A 43 -5.21 -15.22 5.18
N CYS A 44 -4.93 -13.92 5.21
CA CYS A 44 -3.69 -13.34 4.70
C CYS A 44 -2.46 -13.96 5.37
N SER A 45 -2.48 -14.08 6.70
CA SER A 45 -1.41 -14.72 7.47
C SER A 45 -1.17 -16.16 7.02
N THR A 46 -2.23 -16.95 6.84
CA THR A 46 -2.16 -18.35 6.37
C THR A 46 -1.55 -18.45 4.97
N MET A 47 -1.91 -17.52 4.07
CA MET A 47 -1.33 -17.45 2.73
C MET A 47 0.14 -17.04 2.72
N VAL A 48 0.51 -16.07 3.56
CA VAL A 48 1.89 -15.60 3.72
C VAL A 48 2.77 -16.67 4.36
N SER A 49 2.22 -17.49 5.25
CA SER A 49 2.90 -18.68 5.79
C SER A 49 3.06 -19.81 4.76
N GLY A 50 2.41 -19.71 3.59
CA GLY A 50 2.47 -20.72 2.54
C GLY A 50 1.56 -21.92 2.78
N GLU A 51 0.68 -21.83 3.77
CA GLU A 51 -0.23 -22.91 4.13
C GLU A 51 -1.45 -22.97 3.21
N LEU A 52 -1.82 -21.90 2.52
CA LEU A 52 -2.95 -21.87 1.59
C LEU A 52 -2.55 -21.22 0.25
N PRO A 53 -2.81 -21.84 -0.92
CA PRO A 53 -2.55 -21.22 -2.21
C PRO A 53 -3.42 -19.98 -2.47
N LEU A 54 -2.86 -18.95 -3.11
CA LEU A 54 -3.52 -17.66 -3.37
C LEU A 54 -4.85 -17.81 -4.13
N GLN A 55 -4.92 -18.77 -5.05
CA GLN A 55 -6.10 -19.05 -5.87
C GLN A 55 -7.31 -19.50 -5.03
N LYS A 56 -7.08 -19.97 -3.80
CA LYS A 56 -8.13 -20.41 -2.88
C LYS A 56 -8.71 -19.26 -2.04
N CYS A 57 -8.20 -18.03 -2.16
CA CYS A 57 -8.72 -16.88 -1.42
C CYS A 57 -10.23 -16.66 -1.67
N LYS A 58 -10.65 -16.66 -2.94
CA LYS A 58 -12.08 -16.48 -3.30
C LYS A 58 -12.95 -17.59 -2.70
N ALA A 59 -12.53 -18.84 -2.84
CA ALA A 59 -13.23 -19.97 -2.23
C ALA A 59 -13.35 -19.85 -0.69
N ALA A 60 -12.32 -19.30 -0.03
CA ALA A 60 -12.38 -19.03 1.40
C ALA A 60 -13.39 -17.91 1.74
N LEU A 61 -13.39 -16.83 0.97
CA LEU A 61 -14.36 -15.73 1.13
C LEU A 61 -15.80 -16.19 0.89
N ASP A 62 -16.03 -16.99 -0.15
CA ASP A 62 -17.36 -17.51 -0.51
C ASP A 62 -17.90 -18.52 0.52
N SER A 63 -17.02 -19.13 1.32
CA SER A 63 -17.38 -20.11 2.35
C SER A 63 -17.82 -19.49 3.68
N VAL A 64 -17.78 -18.16 3.81
CA VAL A 64 -17.97 -17.47 5.08
C VAL A 64 -19.10 -16.45 5.01
N GLU A 65 -19.90 -16.39 6.07
CA GLU A 65 -20.82 -15.30 6.32
C GLU A 65 -20.22 -14.36 7.38
N PHE A 66 -20.20 -13.06 7.09
CA PHE A 66 -19.69 -12.06 8.04
C PHE A 66 -20.77 -11.65 9.03
N SER A 67 -20.38 -11.33 10.26
CA SER A 67 -21.31 -10.87 11.31
C SER A 67 -22.03 -9.57 10.92
N ASP A 68 -21.33 -8.69 10.21
CA ASP A 68 -21.84 -7.41 9.74
C ASP A 68 -22.09 -7.45 8.22
N LYS A 69 -22.97 -6.55 7.73
CA LYS A 69 -23.10 -6.34 6.29
C LYS A 69 -21.85 -5.65 5.79
N VAL A 70 -21.06 -6.38 5.00
CA VAL A 70 -19.80 -5.92 4.42
C VAL A 70 -20.03 -5.58 2.95
N SER A 71 -19.64 -4.39 2.50
CA SER A 71 -19.56 -4.08 1.08
C SER A 71 -18.25 -4.58 0.46
N ASP A 72 -18.25 -4.80 -0.86
CA ASP A 72 -17.03 -5.18 -1.59
C ASP A 72 -15.92 -4.12 -1.43
N GLU A 73 -16.28 -2.84 -1.28
CA GLU A 73 -15.33 -1.74 -1.09
C GLU A 73 -14.68 -1.80 0.30
N GLU A 74 -15.46 -2.12 1.34
CA GLU A 74 -14.96 -2.32 2.70
C GLU A 74 -14.05 -3.53 2.80
N LEU A 75 -14.41 -4.62 2.09
CA LEU A 75 -13.59 -5.82 1.99
C LEU A 75 -12.25 -5.51 1.30
N ALA A 76 -12.28 -4.84 0.15
CA ALA A 76 -11.10 -4.43 -0.60
C ALA A 76 -10.19 -3.50 0.22
N SER A 77 -10.79 -2.52 0.91
CA SER A 77 -10.08 -1.62 1.82
C SER A 77 -9.42 -2.38 2.96
N SER A 78 -10.12 -3.32 3.58
CA SER A 78 -9.59 -4.10 4.70
C SER A 78 -8.43 -5.00 4.27
N PHE A 79 -8.52 -5.62 3.09
CA PHE A 79 -7.40 -6.37 2.51
C PHE A 79 -6.17 -5.48 2.29
N ALA A 80 -6.37 -4.29 1.72
CA ALA A 80 -5.27 -3.35 1.50
C ALA A 80 -4.61 -2.96 2.83
N ASP A 81 -5.39 -2.62 3.86
CA ASP A 81 -4.86 -2.26 5.18
C ASP A 81 -4.07 -3.40 5.83
N ILE A 82 -4.58 -4.62 5.77
CA ILE A 82 -3.90 -5.80 6.34
C ILE A 82 -2.57 -6.05 5.62
N VAL A 83 -2.56 -6.02 4.29
CA VAL A 83 -1.33 -6.22 3.50
C VAL A 83 -0.32 -5.10 3.77
N THR A 84 -0.77 -3.84 3.85
CA THR A 84 0.08 -2.72 4.23
C THR A 84 0.70 -2.94 5.61
N GLN A 85 -0.09 -3.30 6.61
CA GLN A 85 0.41 -3.59 7.97
C GLN A 85 1.41 -4.75 7.98
N LEU A 86 1.12 -5.84 7.28
CA LEU A 86 2.05 -6.97 7.15
C LEU A 86 3.35 -6.58 6.44
N SER A 87 3.28 -5.67 5.46
CA SER A 87 4.45 -5.24 4.68
C SER A 87 5.49 -4.47 5.51
N GLN A 88 5.04 -3.86 6.62
CA GLN A 88 5.86 -3.09 7.56
C GLN A 88 6.59 -3.96 8.61
N ASP A 89 6.29 -5.26 8.70
CA ASP A 89 6.97 -6.13 9.67
C ASP A 89 8.41 -6.45 9.22
N ILE A 90 9.36 -5.69 9.76
CA ILE A 90 10.80 -5.86 9.50
C ILE A 90 11.36 -7.21 9.97
N ARG A 91 10.62 -7.95 10.82
CA ARG A 91 11.04 -9.28 11.30
C ARG A 91 10.52 -10.40 10.42
N MET A 92 9.73 -10.09 9.40
CA MET A 92 9.17 -11.07 8.50
C MET A 92 10.28 -11.83 7.76
N PRO A 93 10.29 -13.17 7.78
CA PRO A 93 11.22 -13.97 6.99
C PRO A 93 11.12 -13.64 5.50
N GLY A 94 12.25 -13.67 4.77
CA GLY A 94 12.27 -13.31 3.34
C GLY A 94 11.32 -14.14 2.47
N GLU A 95 11.10 -15.42 2.80
CA GLU A 95 10.13 -16.26 2.10
C GLU A 95 8.68 -15.78 2.31
N HIS A 96 8.34 -15.38 3.55
CA HIS A 96 7.05 -14.80 3.87
C HIS A 96 6.86 -13.46 3.16
N ARG A 97 7.91 -12.62 3.12
CA ARG A 97 7.87 -11.37 2.37
C ARG A 97 7.63 -11.60 0.87
N ALA A 98 8.32 -12.57 0.27
CA ALA A 98 8.11 -12.93 -1.13
C ALA A 98 6.69 -13.44 -1.40
N ARG A 99 6.09 -14.20 -0.46
CA ARG A 99 4.69 -14.63 -0.54
C ARG A 99 3.71 -13.46 -0.37
N LEU A 100 3.99 -12.50 0.51
CA LEU A 100 3.18 -11.29 0.69
C LEU A 100 3.17 -10.43 -0.58
N ILE A 101 4.32 -10.27 -1.24
CA ILE A 101 4.41 -9.57 -2.53
C ILE A 101 3.52 -10.28 -3.58
N LYS A 102 3.61 -11.60 -3.68
CA LYS A 102 2.76 -12.40 -4.60
C LYS A 102 1.27 -12.27 -4.26
N LEU A 103 0.92 -12.26 -2.97
CA LEU A 103 -0.46 -12.04 -2.51
C LEU A 103 -0.98 -10.67 -2.96
N ALA A 104 -0.21 -9.60 -2.74
CA ALA A 104 -0.59 -8.25 -3.15
C ALA A 104 -0.83 -8.15 -4.67
N LYS A 105 0.07 -8.71 -5.48
CA LYS A 105 -0.09 -8.76 -6.95
C LYS A 105 -1.36 -9.53 -7.33
N TRP A 106 -1.56 -10.70 -6.75
CA TRP A 106 -2.73 -11.53 -7.04
C TRP A 106 -4.05 -10.86 -6.64
N LEU A 107 -4.10 -10.12 -5.54
CA LEU A 107 -5.29 -9.37 -5.11
C LEU A 107 -5.70 -8.30 -6.14
N VAL A 108 -4.72 -7.63 -6.77
CA VAL A 108 -4.97 -6.68 -7.86
C VAL A 108 -5.40 -7.40 -9.13
N GLU A 109 -4.67 -8.44 -9.54
CA GLU A 109 -4.97 -9.22 -10.76
C GLU A 109 -6.35 -9.89 -10.71
N SER A 110 -6.77 -10.33 -9.53
CA SER A 110 -8.07 -10.98 -9.30
C SER A 110 -9.23 -10.01 -9.10
N SER A 111 -8.97 -8.70 -9.22
CA SER A 111 -9.89 -7.57 -9.00
C SER A 111 -10.54 -7.51 -7.61
N LEU A 112 -9.95 -8.18 -6.61
CA LEU A 112 -10.40 -8.12 -5.21
C LEU A 112 -9.99 -6.80 -4.54
N VAL A 113 -8.85 -6.24 -4.94
CA VAL A 113 -8.36 -4.97 -4.40
C VAL A 113 -7.98 -4.06 -5.56
N PRO A 114 -8.58 -2.86 -5.69
CA PRO A 114 -8.14 -1.88 -6.66
C PRO A 114 -6.68 -1.48 -6.43
N LEU A 115 -5.87 -1.42 -7.50
CA LEU A 115 -4.45 -1.01 -7.45
C LEU A 115 -4.24 0.31 -6.68
N ARG A 116 -5.18 1.24 -6.84
CA ARG A 116 -5.15 2.55 -6.19
C ARG A 116 -5.03 2.46 -4.67
N LEU A 117 -5.69 1.50 -4.02
CA LEU A 117 -5.65 1.37 -2.56
C LEU A 117 -4.24 1.02 -2.06
N PHE A 118 -3.53 0.15 -2.79
CA PHE A 118 -2.13 -0.14 -2.46
C PHE A 118 -1.25 1.09 -2.68
N GLN A 119 -1.42 1.81 -3.79
CA GLN A 119 -0.64 3.01 -4.09
C GLN A 119 -0.81 4.13 -3.05
N GLU A 120 -1.98 4.24 -2.44
CA GLU A 120 -2.28 5.24 -1.40
C GLU A 120 -1.72 4.85 -0.02
N ARG A 121 -1.46 3.56 0.26
CA ARG A 121 -1.23 3.05 1.62
C ARG A 121 0.13 2.37 1.83
N CYS A 122 0.67 1.70 0.81
CA CYS A 122 1.95 0.99 0.91
C CYS A 122 3.15 1.92 0.69
N GLU A 123 4.28 1.58 1.32
CA GLU A 123 5.55 2.27 1.14
C GLU A 123 6.13 2.05 -0.27
N GLU A 124 6.90 3.02 -0.77
CA GLU A 124 7.45 2.95 -2.14
C GLU A 124 8.34 1.73 -2.40
N GLU A 125 9.05 1.23 -1.38
CA GLU A 125 9.91 0.06 -1.49
C GLU A 125 9.09 -1.20 -1.78
N PHE A 126 8.00 -1.40 -1.01
CA PHE A 126 7.07 -2.52 -1.23
C PHE A 126 6.32 -2.40 -2.56
N LEU A 127 5.85 -1.20 -2.90
CA LEU A 127 5.16 -0.95 -4.17
C LEU A 127 6.06 -1.23 -5.38
N TRP A 128 7.35 -0.90 -5.29
CA TRP A 128 8.32 -1.20 -6.33
C TRP A 128 8.60 -2.71 -6.43
N GLU A 129 8.79 -3.39 -5.30
CA GLU A 129 8.97 -4.85 -5.24
C GLU A 129 7.76 -5.61 -5.80
N ALA A 130 6.55 -5.11 -5.58
CA ALA A 130 5.31 -5.66 -6.12
C ALA A 130 5.02 -5.24 -7.57
N GLU A 131 5.91 -4.47 -8.21
CA GLU A 131 5.76 -3.95 -9.58
C GLU A 131 4.51 -3.05 -9.76
N MET A 132 4.01 -2.45 -8.67
CA MET A 132 2.85 -1.57 -8.67
C MET A 132 3.20 -0.10 -8.99
N ILE A 133 4.51 0.22 -8.97
CA ILE A 133 5.08 1.49 -9.45
C ILE A 133 6.32 1.24 -10.31
N LYS A 134 6.56 2.13 -11.28
CA LYS A 134 7.69 2.00 -12.23
C LYS A 134 8.98 2.67 -11.75
N ILE A 135 8.88 3.60 -10.81
CA ILE A 135 10.02 4.39 -10.32
C ILE A 135 10.58 3.69 -9.08
N LYS A 136 11.91 3.51 -9.02
CA LYS A 136 12.57 2.97 -7.83
C LYS A 136 12.37 3.89 -6.63
N ALA A 137 12.15 3.33 -5.45
CA ALA A 137 11.99 4.07 -4.19
C ALA A 137 13.05 5.16 -3.98
N GLN A 138 14.33 4.84 -4.20
CA GLN A 138 15.44 5.79 -4.03
C GLN A 138 15.37 6.97 -5.03
N GLU A 139 14.91 6.74 -6.26
CA GLU A 139 14.72 7.80 -7.25
C GLU A 139 13.55 8.71 -6.88
N LEU A 140 12.49 8.15 -6.30
CA LEU A 140 11.36 8.88 -5.73
C LEU A 140 11.83 9.79 -4.59
N LYS A 141 12.52 9.24 -3.58
CA LYS A 141 13.12 10.02 -2.47
C LYS A 141 14.03 11.14 -2.97
N SER A 142 14.87 10.85 -3.96
CA SER A 142 15.77 11.86 -4.54
C SER A 142 15.02 12.99 -5.26
N LYS A 143 13.93 12.67 -5.96
CA LYS A 143 13.05 13.67 -6.60
C LYS A 143 12.31 14.50 -5.56
N GLU A 144 11.81 13.87 -4.50
CA GLU A 144 11.16 14.54 -3.38
C GLU A 144 12.10 15.57 -2.72
N VAL A 145 13.31 15.15 -2.34
CA VAL A 145 14.33 16.05 -1.78
C VAL A 145 14.59 17.21 -2.73
N ARG A 146 14.80 16.94 -4.02
CA ARG A 146 15.05 18.00 -5.01
C ARG A 146 13.88 19.00 -5.10
N VAL A 147 12.64 18.52 -5.11
CA VAL A 147 11.44 19.38 -5.17
C VAL A 147 11.29 20.18 -3.88
N ASN A 148 11.41 19.55 -2.71
CA ASN A 148 11.30 20.22 -1.41
C ASN A 148 12.39 21.26 -1.21
N THR A 149 13.65 20.92 -1.53
CA THR A 149 14.76 21.88 -1.48
C THR A 149 14.53 23.02 -2.47
N ARG A 150 14.02 22.74 -3.67
CA ARG A 150 13.68 23.79 -4.64
C ARG A 150 12.61 24.72 -4.11
N LEU A 151 11.52 24.19 -3.56
CA LEU A 151 10.42 24.98 -2.98
C LEU A 151 10.87 25.83 -1.79
N LEU A 152 11.71 25.27 -0.92
CA LEU A 152 12.12 25.94 0.32
C LEU A 152 13.24 26.97 0.11
N TYR A 153 14.18 26.70 -0.79
CA TYR A 153 15.40 27.48 -0.94
C TYR A 153 15.51 28.27 -2.23
N GLN A 154 14.71 27.98 -3.27
CA GLN A 154 14.58 28.94 -4.35
C GLN A 154 13.67 30.06 -3.89
N GLN A 155 14.26 31.23 -3.63
CA GLN A 155 13.49 32.46 -3.73
C GLN A 155 12.91 32.54 -5.14
N THR A 156 11.62 32.87 -5.23
CA THR A 156 11.02 33.45 -6.42
C THR A 156 11.67 34.81 -6.66
N LYS A 157 12.88 34.79 -7.25
CA LYS A 157 13.64 35.97 -7.64
C LYS A 157 13.66 36.01 -9.17
N PHE A 158 12.90 36.95 -9.72
CA PHE A 158 12.87 37.24 -11.15
C PHE A 158 14.18 37.89 -11.55
N ASN A 159 15.21 37.09 -11.80
CA ASN A 159 16.57 37.56 -12.07
C ASN A 159 16.75 38.02 -13.53
N LEU A 160 15.80 37.69 -14.41
CA LEU A 160 15.83 38.13 -15.79
C LEU A 160 14.89 39.33 -15.99
N LEU A 161 15.39 40.35 -16.69
CA LEU A 161 14.65 41.56 -17.13
C LEU A 161 13.29 41.27 -17.79
N ARG A 162 13.14 40.06 -18.35
CA ARG A 162 11.94 39.63 -19.07
C ARG A 162 10.84 39.12 -18.14
N GLU A 163 11.18 38.71 -16.92
CA GLU A 163 10.23 38.08 -15.98
C GLU A 163 9.40 39.12 -15.20
N GLU A 164 9.90 40.34 -15.01
CA GLU A 164 9.11 41.51 -14.57
C GLU A 164 9.58 42.80 -15.29
N SER A 165 9.20 42.94 -16.56
CA SER A 165 9.55 44.14 -17.35
C SER A 165 9.10 45.46 -16.69
N GLU A 166 8.05 45.46 -15.86
CA GLU A 166 7.61 46.65 -15.10
C GLU A 166 8.50 47.00 -13.91
N GLY A 167 8.97 46.01 -13.15
CA GLY A 167 9.76 46.23 -11.93
C GLY A 167 11.12 46.86 -12.26
N TYR A 168 11.80 46.34 -13.28
CA TYR A 168 13.07 46.88 -13.76
C TYR A 168 12.91 48.25 -14.44
N ALA A 169 11.83 48.48 -15.20
CA ALA A 169 11.58 49.78 -15.84
C ALA A 169 11.36 50.90 -14.82
N LYS A 170 10.63 50.64 -13.72
CA LYS A 170 10.44 51.62 -12.63
C LYS A 170 11.75 51.94 -11.90
N LEU A 171 12.61 50.93 -11.72
CA LEU A 171 13.91 51.10 -11.05
C LEU A 171 14.89 51.90 -11.90
N VAL A 172 14.93 51.66 -13.21
CA VAL A 172 15.70 52.47 -14.17
C VAL A 172 15.16 53.91 -14.24
N GLY A 173 13.83 54.09 -14.27
CA GLY A 173 13.22 55.42 -14.26
C GLY A 173 13.52 56.23 -13.00
N GLY A 174 13.58 55.59 -11.83
CA GLY A 174 13.96 56.23 -10.57
C GLY A 174 15.44 56.62 -10.50
N LEU A 175 16.35 55.80 -11.04
CA LEU A 175 17.79 56.08 -11.12
C LEU A 175 18.13 57.16 -12.16
N ALA A 176 17.33 57.27 -13.22
CA ALA A 176 17.52 58.28 -14.26
C ALA A 176 16.88 59.65 -13.92
N SER A 177 16.13 59.73 -12.81
CA SER A 177 15.56 60.99 -12.34
C SER A 177 16.64 61.81 -11.63
N PRO A 178 16.91 63.07 -12.03
CA PRO A 178 17.96 63.88 -11.43
C PRO A 178 17.63 64.13 -9.95
N SER A 179 18.59 63.84 -9.08
CA SER A 179 18.54 64.25 -7.67
C SER A 179 18.47 65.78 -7.62
N ASN A 180 17.33 66.31 -7.18
CA ASN A 180 17.20 67.71 -6.79
C ASN A 180 18.20 67.97 -5.66
N LEU A 181 19.33 68.60 -6.04
CA LEU A 181 20.22 69.35 -5.16
C LEU A 181 19.49 70.59 -4.62
#